data_AF-A0AA38YY01-F1
#
_entry.id   AF-A0AA38YY01-F1
#
_cell.length_a   1.000
_cell.length_b   1.000
_cell.length_c   1.000
_cell.angle_alpha   90.00
_cell.angle_beta   90.00
_cell.angle_gamma   90.00
#
_symmetry.space_group_name_H-M   'P 1'
#
loop_
_entity.id
_entity.type
_entity.pdbx_description
1 polymer ?
#
loop_
_entity_poly.entity_id
_entity_poly.type
_entity_poly.pdbx_seq_one_letter_code
_entity_poly.pdbx_strand_id
1 'polypeptide(L)'
;MEVGAVAAMRYVKDGIKAARLVMQHTGHTLLVGEQASAFAISMGLPGPTNLSSSESVQKWSKWKENRCQPNFWKNIVPVDSCGPYHPKDIAELGKGTCSSANLMAAVESRSSHIGLHNHDTISMAVIDKEGHIAVGTSTNGATYKIPGRVGDGPIAGSSSYADDEVGACGATGDGDIMMRFLPCYQVVESMRLGMEPTLAAQDAIKRIARKFPDFVGAVFAINKNGLHAGACHGWTFQYSVRSPEMEDVEVFTVFP
;
A
#
# COMPACT_ATOMS: atom_id res chain seq x y z
N MET A 1 -20.96 -3.41 -7.04
CA MET A 1 -19.71 -3.31 -6.28
C MET A 1 -19.47 -1.83 -5.99
N GLU A 2 -19.60 -1.43 -4.74
CA GLU A 2 -19.42 -0.04 -4.31
C GLU A 2 -17.97 0.16 -3.84
N VAL A 3 -17.36 1.29 -4.21
CA VAL A 3 -15.96 1.58 -3.86
C VAL A 3 -15.81 3.06 -3.56
N GLY A 4 -15.08 3.39 -2.49
CA GLY A 4 -14.67 4.75 -2.19
C GLY A 4 -13.25 4.78 -1.66
N ALA A 5 -12.52 5.84 -1.99
CA ALA A 5 -11.12 5.99 -1.64
C ALA A 5 -10.77 7.47 -1.46
N VAL A 6 -9.76 7.70 -0.62
CA VAL A 6 -9.11 9.00 -0.47
C VAL A 6 -7.59 8.84 -0.51
N ALA A 7 -6.88 9.74 -1.17
CA ALA A 7 -5.43 9.71 -1.23
C ALA A 7 -4.80 11.07 -0.90
N ALA A 8 -3.59 11.06 -0.33
CA ALA A 8 -2.87 12.27 0.05
C ALA A 8 -3.69 13.27 0.90
N MET A 9 -4.71 12.78 1.63
CA MET A 9 -5.58 13.58 2.47
C MET A 9 -4.84 14.01 3.74
N ARG A 10 -4.98 15.27 4.12
CA ARG A 10 -4.38 15.83 5.34
C ARG A 10 -5.44 16.19 6.36
N TYR A 11 -5.04 16.41 7.61
CA TYR A 11 -5.84 17.02 8.67
C TYR A 11 -7.08 16.25 9.18
N VAL A 12 -7.46 15.13 8.54
CA VAL A 12 -8.57 14.27 8.94
C VAL A 12 -8.02 12.93 9.40
N LYS A 13 -8.25 12.57 10.67
CA LYS A 13 -7.72 11.35 11.28
C LYS A 13 -8.31 10.07 10.68
N ASP A 14 -9.62 10.06 10.47
CA ASP A 14 -10.37 8.85 10.10
C ASP A 14 -10.41 8.65 8.57
N GLY A 15 -9.27 8.31 7.97
CA GLY A 15 -9.13 8.12 6.52
C GLY A 15 -10.14 7.14 5.91
N ILE A 16 -10.36 5.99 6.55
CA ILE A 16 -11.31 4.97 6.05
C ILE A 16 -12.77 5.45 6.12
N LYS A 17 -13.12 6.30 7.09
CA LYS A 17 -14.47 6.90 7.14
C LYS A 17 -14.66 7.90 6.01
N ALA A 18 -13.63 8.69 5.69
CA ALA A 18 -13.68 9.59 4.53
C ALA A 18 -13.86 8.81 3.22
N ALA A 19 -13.13 7.71 3.04
CA ALA A 19 -13.30 6.80 1.90
C ALA A 19 -14.73 6.23 1.81
N ARG A 20 -15.31 5.81 2.94
CA ARG A 20 -16.72 5.38 3.00
C ARG A 20 -17.70 6.51 2.63
N LEU A 21 -17.44 7.75 3.04
CA LEU A 21 -18.28 8.89 2.65
C LEU A 21 -18.20 9.17 1.14
N VAL A 22 -17.03 9.01 0.52
CA VAL A 22 -16.88 9.09 -0.95
C VAL A 22 -17.77 8.05 -1.63
N MET A 23 -17.70 6.80 -1.16
CA MET A 23 -18.53 5.69 -1.66
C MET A 23 -20.03 5.96 -1.54
N GLN A 24 -20.48 6.49 -0.40
CA GLN A 24 -21.91 6.62 -0.09
C GLN A 24 -22.56 7.90 -0.62
N HIS A 25 -21.78 8.96 -0.87
CA HIS A 25 -22.32 10.31 -1.11
C HIS A 25 -21.79 10.99 -2.37
N THR A 26 -21.09 10.26 -3.24
CA THR A 26 -20.62 10.81 -4.52
C THR A 26 -20.78 9.77 -5.63
N GLY A 27 -20.84 10.22 -6.88
CA GLY A 27 -20.71 9.34 -8.05
C GLY A 27 -19.25 9.03 -8.43
N HIS A 28 -18.29 9.39 -7.56
CA HIS A 28 -16.86 9.25 -7.80
C HIS A 28 -16.27 8.15 -6.89
N THR A 29 -15.20 7.53 -7.35
CA THR A 29 -14.52 6.47 -6.58
C THR A 29 -13.39 7.00 -5.70
N LEU A 30 -12.67 8.03 -6.14
CA LEU A 30 -11.43 8.48 -5.49
C LEU A 30 -11.35 10.00 -5.46
N LEU A 31 -11.17 10.58 -4.26
CA LEU A 31 -10.83 11.98 -4.06
C LEU A 31 -9.41 12.12 -3.52
N VAL A 32 -8.70 13.19 -3.85
CA VAL A 32 -7.29 13.35 -3.45
C VAL A 32 -6.96 14.72 -2.87
N GLY A 33 -5.89 14.76 -2.08
CA GLY A 33 -5.27 15.99 -1.58
C GLY A 33 -6.13 16.78 -0.61
N GLU A 34 -5.95 18.10 -0.61
CA GLU A 34 -6.66 19.02 0.29
C GLU A 34 -8.16 19.08 0.00
N GLN A 35 -8.58 18.85 -1.24
CA GLN A 35 -10.01 18.80 -1.60
C GLN A 35 -10.70 17.56 -1.03
N ALA A 36 -9.98 16.43 -0.89
CA ALA A 36 -10.51 15.29 -0.14
C ALA A 36 -10.70 15.61 1.35
N SER A 37 -9.78 16.38 1.94
CA SER A 37 -9.92 16.86 3.32
C SER A 37 -11.12 17.79 3.49
N ALA A 38 -11.29 18.75 2.59
CA ALA A 38 -12.41 19.69 2.60
C ALA A 38 -13.75 18.96 2.46
N PHE A 39 -13.83 18.00 1.54
CA PHE A 39 -14.99 17.12 1.40
C PHE A 39 -15.29 16.37 2.70
N ALA A 40 -14.31 15.67 3.26
CA ALA A 40 -14.48 14.89 4.49
C ALA A 40 -14.99 15.76 5.67
N ILE A 41 -14.45 16.96 5.83
CA ILE A 41 -14.86 17.91 6.86
C ILE A 41 -16.28 18.42 6.60
N SER A 42 -16.62 18.75 5.34
CA SER A 42 -17.98 19.19 4.97
C SER A 42 -19.04 18.11 5.20
N MET A 43 -18.63 16.84 5.15
CA MET A 43 -19.46 15.67 5.45
C MET A 43 -19.54 15.34 6.95
N GLY A 44 -18.95 16.18 7.81
CA GLY A 44 -19.07 16.09 9.27
C GLY A 44 -17.91 15.37 9.98
N LEU A 45 -16.82 15.01 9.28
CA LEU A 45 -15.63 14.48 9.97
C LEU A 45 -14.86 15.60 10.68
N PRO A 46 -14.27 15.35 11.87
CA PRO A 46 -13.48 16.35 12.58
C PRO A 46 -12.24 16.80 11.79
N GLY A 47 -12.01 18.11 11.75
CA GLY A 47 -10.82 18.71 11.17
C GLY A 47 -11.01 20.20 10.86
N PRO A 48 -9.94 20.91 10.46
CA PRO A 48 -8.59 20.39 10.27
C PRO A 48 -7.86 20.19 11.62
N THR A 49 -7.22 19.03 11.79
CA THR A 49 -6.47 18.67 13.02
C THR A 49 -5.00 18.38 12.71
N ASN A 50 -4.09 18.77 13.59
CA ASN A 50 -2.70 18.34 13.50
C ASN A 50 -2.58 16.85 13.89
N LEU A 51 -2.19 16.01 12.94
CA LEU A 51 -2.05 14.56 13.14
C LEU A 51 -0.64 14.14 13.59
N SER A 52 0.31 15.08 13.69
CA SER A 52 1.68 14.79 14.09
C SER A 52 1.77 14.47 15.58
N SER A 53 2.30 13.29 15.91
CA SER A 53 2.71 12.92 17.26
C SER A 53 4.09 13.49 17.60
N SER A 54 4.41 13.60 18.89
CA SER A 54 5.76 13.98 19.35
C SER A 54 6.86 13.09 18.75
N GLU A 55 6.59 11.78 18.66
CA GLU A 55 7.48 10.82 18.01
C GLU A 55 7.69 11.12 16.52
N SER A 56 6.61 11.39 15.77
CA SER A 56 6.70 11.69 14.33
C SER A 56 7.48 12.98 14.06
N VAL A 57 7.31 14.00 14.92
CA VAL A 57 8.04 15.26 14.84
C VAL A 57 9.53 15.04 15.12
N GLN A 58 9.88 14.25 16.14
CA GLN A 58 11.28 13.93 16.43
C GLN A 58 11.95 13.14 15.30
N LYS A 59 11.26 12.14 14.73
CA LYS A 59 11.73 11.38 13.56
C LYS A 59 12.01 12.31 12.38
N TRP A 60 11.05 13.20 12.07
CA TRP A 60 11.19 14.17 10.99
C TRP A 60 12.34 15.17 11.21
N SER A 61 12.49 15.71 12.43
CA SER A 61 13.60 16.62 12.75
C SER A 61 14.96 15.97 12.56
N LYS A 62 15.15 14.74 13.08
CA LYS A 62 16.38 13.97 12.89
C LYS A 62 16.66 13.69 11.41
N TRP A 63 15.64 13.35 10.63
CA TRP A 63 15.78 13.15 9.19
C TRP A 63 16.19 14.42 8.45
N LYS A 64 15.63 15.58 8.83
CA LYS A 64 15.99 16.88 8.28
C LYS A 64 17.41 17.30 8.65
N GLU A 65 17.82 17.09 9.89
CA GLU A 65 19.22 17.28 10.35
C GLU A 65 20.18 16.37 9.60
N ASN A 66 19.75 15.14 9.28
CA ASN A 66 20.48 14.20 8.42
C ASN A 66 20.32 14.50 6.92
N ARG A 67 20.19 15.78 6.54
CA ARG A 67 20.15 16.24 5.14
C ARG A 67 19.09 15.51 4.29
N CYS A 68 17.96 15.17 4.90
CA CYS A 68 16.85 14.48 4.27
C CYS A 68 17.22 13.08 3.72
N GLN A 69 18.01 12.32 4.49
CA GLN A 69 18.37 10.93 4.17
C GLN A 69 17.86 9.94 5.23
N PRO A 70 17.39 8.75 4.83
CA PRO A 70 17.24 8.28 3.44
C PRO A 70 16.07 8.96 2.71
N ASN A 71 16.10 8.97 1.38
CA ASN A 71 14.98 9.44 0.55
C ASN A 71 14.74 8.52 -0.67
N PHE A 72 13.68 8.84 -1.42
CA PHE A 72 13.21 8.06 -2.58
C PHE A 72 13.62 8.65 -3.94
N TRP A 73 14.41 9.73 -3.95
CA TRP A 73 14.83 10.36 -5.21
C TRP A 73 15.91 9.53 -5.90
N LYS A 74 15.84 9.47 -7.24
CA LYS A 74 16.82 8.75 -8.07
C LYS A 74 17.24 9.66 -9.22
N ASN A 75 18.51 9.59 -9.61
CA ASN A 75 19.07 10.33 -10.75
C ASN A 75 18.90 11.86 -10.64
N ILE A 76 19.09 12.41 -9.44
CA ILE A 76 19.00 13.85 -9.17
C ILE A 76 20.30 14.43 -8.65
N VAL A 77 20.41 15.76 -8.71
CA VAL A 77 21.43 16.58 -8.05
C VAL A 77 20.72 17.70 -7.29
N PRO A 78 21.12 18.04 -6.07
CA PRO A 78 22.13 17.38 -5.23
C PRO A 78 21.61 16.07 -4.57
N VAL A 79 22.47 15.06 -4.46
CA VAL A 79 22.13 13.74 -3.90
C VAL A 79 21.99 13.78 -2.36
N ASP A 80 22.85 14.55 -1.68
CA ASP A 80 22.97 14.57 -0.22
C ASP A 80 22.44 15.87 0.41
N SER A 81 21.26 16.32 -0.01
CA SER A 81 20.59 17.46 0.63
C SER A 81 19.06 17.34 0.55
N CYS A 82 18.37 18.29 1.17
CA CYS A 82 16.92 18.43 1.12
C CYS A 82 16.38 19.10 -0.17
N GLY A 83 17.22 19.21 -1.20
CA GLY A 83 16.89 19.87 -2.46
C GLY A 83 17.11 21.39 -2.42
N PRO A 84 16.57 22.14 -3.41
CA PRO A 84 15.72 21.66 -4.51
C PRO A 84 16.45 20.63 -5.38
N TYR A 85 15.75 19.57 -5.77
CA TYR A 85 16.29 18.51 -6.61
C TYR A 85 16.12 18.85 -8.08
N HIS A 86 17.17 18.63 -8.87
CA HIS A 86 17.16 18.78 -10.32
C HIS A 86 17.56 17.46 -10.97
N PRO A 87 17.01 17.10 -12.14
CA PRO A 87 17.47 15.94 -12.89
C PRO A 87 18.98 16.04 -13.15
N LYS A 88 19.68 14.92 -13.01
CA LYS A 88 21.07 14.83 -13.47
C LYS A 88 21.07 14.86 -15.01
N ASP A 89 21.79 15.79 -15.62
CA ASP A 89 21.86 15.90 -17.08
C ASP A 89 22.37 14.59 -17.72
N ILE A 90 21.53 13.97 -18.54
CA ILE A 90 21.85 12.73 -19.27
C ILE A 90 22.82 13.01 -20.43
N ALA A 91 23.00 14.28 -20.81
CA ALA A 91 23.84 14.69 -21.94
C ALA A 91 25.34 14.37 -21.76
N GLU A 92 25.84 14.19 -20.53
CA GLU A 92 27.23 13.76 -20.31
C GLU A 92 27.45 12.24 -20.42
N LEU A 93 26.37 11.43 -20.44
CA LEU A 93 26.48 9.98 -20.72
C LEU A 93 26.61 9.67 -22.22
N GLY A 94 26.29 10.62 -23.10
CA GLY A 94 26.18 10.43 -24.55
C GLY A 94 27.46 10.61 -25.37
N LYS A 95 28.62 10.87 -24.74
CA LYS A 95 29.93 10.93 -25.45
C LYS A 95 30.69 9.59 -25.48
N GLY A 96 30.10 8.52 -24.96
CA GLY A 96 30.58 7.15 -25.13
C GLY A 96 29.64 6.37 -26.03
N THR A 97 30.19 5.69 -27.04
CA THR A 97 29.50 4.81 -27.99
C THR A 97 28.35 4.01 -27.36
N CYS A 98 27.14 4.12 -27.92
CA CYS A 98 25.98 3.33 -27.53
C CYS A 98 26.23 1.83 -27.82
N SER A 99 26.72 1.08 -26.84
CA SER A 99 26.52 -0.36 -26.79
C SER A 99 25.22 -0.63 -26.02
N SER A 100 24.22 -1.14 -26.73
CA SER A 100 22.88 -1.47 -26.24
C SER A 100 22.83 -2.62 -25.23
N ALA A 101 23.94 -2.90 -24.51
CA ALA A 101 24.08 -4.02 -23.60
C ALA A 101 24.13 -3.63 -22.10
N ASN A 102 24.32 -2.34 -21.77
CA ASN A 102 24.63 -1.92 -20.39
C ASN A 102 23.64 -0.96 -19.71
N LEU A 103 22.44 -0.74 -20.27
CA LEU A 103 21.41 0.09 -19.60
C LEU A 103 20.80 -0.58 -18.34
N MET A 104 21.15 -1.85 -18.08
CA MET A 104 20.71 -2.64 -16.93
C MET A 104 21.75 -2.69 -15.79
N ALA A 105 22.96 -2.19 -16.01
CA ALA A 105 24.03 -2.23 -15.02
C ALA A 105 24.17 -0.86 -14.34
N ALA A 106 24.06 -0.84 -13.01
CA ALA A 106 24.20 0.32 -12.13
C ALA A 106 22.98 1.26 -11.98
N VAL A 107 21.77 0.70 -11.88
CA VAL A 107 20.86 1.23 -10.87
C VAL A 107 21.39 0.70 -9.55
N GLU A 108 22.32 1.42 -8.92
CA GLU A 108 22.74 1.11 -7.56
C GLU A 108 21.49 1.02 -6.70
N SER A 109 21.20 -0.20 -6.25
CA SER A 109 20.20 -0.53 -5.26
C SER A 109 20.59 0.13 -3.94
N ARG A 110 20.37 1.44 -3.84
CA ARG A 110 20.02 2.05 -2.56
C ARG A 110 18.51 1.92 -2.45
N SER A 111 18.05 0.67 -2.31
CA SER A 111 16.70 0.40 -1.84
C SER A 111 16.56 1.18 -0.54
N SER A 112 15.77 2.25 -0.55
CA SER A 112 15.21 2.80 0.67
C SER A 112 14.20 1.75 1.14
N HIS A 113 14.71 0.74 1.85
CA HIS A 113 14.04 -0.53 2.11
C HIS A 113 12.70 -0.25 2.79
N ILE A 114 11.59 -0.33 2.05
CA ILE A 114 10.27 -0.46 2.67
C ILE A 114 10.30 -1.81 3.39
N GLY A 115 10.36 -1.77 4.72
CA GLY A 115 10.42 -2.93 5.59
C GLY A 115 9.44 -2.79 6.74
N LEU A 116 9.47 -3.73 7.69
CA LEU A 116 8.50 -3.85 8.78
C LEU A 116 8.25 -2.54 9.56
N HIS A 117 9.27 -1.69 9.69
CA HIS A 117 9.19 -0.45 10.47
C HIS A 117 8.99 0.81 9.62
N ASN A 118 8.85 0.70 8.29
CA ASN A 118 8.83 1.85 7.38
C ASN A 118 7.45 2.21 6.82
N HIS A 119 6.41 1.44 7.13
CA HIS A 119 5.01 1.79 6.83
C HIS A 119 4.05 1.26 7.91
N ASP A 120 2.86 1.84 7.98
CA ASP A 120 1.80 1.52 8.94
C ASP A 120 0.49 1.17 8.21
N THR A 121 0.55 0.18 7.32
CA THR A 121 -0.62 -0.27 6.56
C THR A 121 -1.39 -1.34 7.34
N ILE A 122 -2.69 -1.13 7.51
CA ILE A 122 -3.64 -2.13 7.96
C ILE A 122 -4.69 -2.37 6.89
N SER A 123 -4.98 -3.64 6.64
CA SER A 123 -6.05 -4.10 5.75
C SER A 123 -6.93 -5.07 6.52
N MET A 124 -8.24 -4.99 6.33
CA MET A 124 -9.22 -5.81 7.06
C MET A 124 -10.35 -6.20 6.12
N ALA A 125 -10.73 -7.48 6.12
CA ALA A 125 -11.93 -7.98 5.48
C ALA A 125 -12.92 -8.48 6.53
N VAL A 126 -14.21 -8.35 6.25
CA VAL A 126 -15.31 -8.81 7.09
C VAL A 126 -16.34 -9.48 6.18
N ILE A 127 -16.84 -10.62 6.63
CA ILE A 127 -18.03 -11.28 6.06
C ILE A 127 -19.12 -11.13 7.12
N ASP A 128 -20.26 -10.53 6.75
CA ASP A 128 -21.37 -10.38 7.68
C ASP A 128 -22.28 -11.63 7.70
N LYS A 129 -23.30 -11.60 8.58
CA LYS A 129 -24.26 -12.72 8.75
C LYS A 129 -25.14 -12.97 7.51
N GLU A 130 -25.24 -12.01 6.60
CA GLU A 130 -26.03 -12.08 5.37
C GLU A 130 -25.16 -12.56 4.20
N GLY A 131 -23.85 -12.70 4.41
CA GLY A 131 -22.87 -13.14 3.42
C GLY A 131 -22.25 -12.00 2.62
N HIS A 132 -22.50 -10.74 3.00
CA HIS A 132 -21.87 -9.60 2.36
C HIS A 132 -20.41 -9.46 2.80
N ILE A 133 -19.54 -9.15 1.84
CA ILE A 133 -18.10 -9.08 2.03
C ILE A 133 -17.65 -7.63 1.85
N ALA A 134 -17.01 -7.09 2.87
CA ALA A 134 -16.39 -5.78 2.83
C ALA A 134 -14.89 -5.89 3.11
N VAL A 135 -14.08 -5.05 2.46
CA VAL A 135 -12.65 -4.94 2.72
C VAL A 135 -12.23 -3.48 2.69
N GLY A 136 -11.24 -3.12 3.49
CA GLY A 136 -10.67 -1.77 3.49
C GLY A 136 -9.23 -1.75 3.94
N THR A 137 -8.48 -0.78 3.39
CA THR A 137 -7.08 -0.51 3.74
C THR A 137 -6.92 0.94 4.18
N SER A 138 -6.10 1.17 5.21
CA SER A 138 -5.67 2.50 5.64
C SER A 138 -4.17 2.50 5.93
N THR A 139 -3.48 3.59 5.59
CA THR A 139 -2.03 3.74 5.73
C THR A 139 -1.62 5.21 5.74
N ASN A 140 -0.57 5.59 6.47
CA ASN A 140 0.11 6.87 6.27
C ASN A 140 1.16 6.78 5.14
N GLY A 141 1.37 5.60 4.56
CA GLY A 141 2.31 5.35 3.47
C GLY A 141 3.76 5.27 3.94
N ALA A 142 4.69 5.31 2.99
CA ALA A 142 6.12 5.21 3.29
C ALA A 142 6.62 6.42 4.11
N THR A 143 7.41 6.14 5.14
CA THR A 143 8.10 7.18 5.93
C THR A 143 9.05 7.98 5.04
N TYR A 144 9.04 9.32 5.16
CA TYR A 144 9.84 10.25 4.34
C TYR A 144 9.55 10.22 2.83
N LYS A 145 8.37 9.73 2.43
CA LYS A 145 7.90 9.78 1.04
C LYS A 145 7.95 11.20 0.47
N ILE A 146 8.17 11.28 -0.85
CA ILE A 146 8.07 12.53 -1.61
C ILE A 146 6.65 13.12 -1.40
N PRO A 147 6.52 14.43 -1.11
CA PRO A 147 5.20 15.07 -1.02
C PRO A 147 4.35 14.79 -2.25
N GLY A 148 3.10 14.35 -2.04
CA GLY A 148 2.20 13.93 -3.11
C GLY A 148 2.27 12.44 -3.47
N ARG A 149 3.24 11.67 -2.94
CA ARG A 149 3.30 10.21 -3.17
C ARG A 149 2.07 9.51 -2.61
N VAL A 150 1.43 8.74 -3.49
CA VAL A 150 0.32 7.83 -3.17
C VAL A 150 0.84 6.40 -3.37
N GLY A 151 0.55 5.52 -2.40
CA GLY A 151 0.87 4.09 -2.49
C GLY A 151 -0.29 3.28 -3.05
N ASP A 152 -0.27 1.98 -2.84
CA ASP A 152 -1.33 1.04 -3.20
C ASP A 152 -2.60 1.21 -2.35
N GLY A 153 -2.47 1.68 -1.11
CA GLY A 153 -3.54 1.80 -0.12
C GLY A 153 -4.92 2.25 -0.65
N PRO A 154 -5.03 3.36 -1.41
CA PRO A 154 -6.30 3.85 -1.95
C PRO A 154 -6.65 3.30 -3.35
N ILE A 155 -5.87 2.36 -3.90
CA ILE A 155 -6.06 1.81 -5.24
C ILE A 155 -6.82 0.48 -5.14
N ALA A 156 -8.09 0.51 -5.57
CA ALA A 156 -8.93 -0.68 -5.64
C ALA A 156 -8.28 -1.77 -6.50
N GLY A 157 -8.31 -3.01 -6.02
CA GLY A 157 -7.62 -4.13 -6.67
C GLY A 157 -6.15 -4.24 -6.31
N SER A 158 -5.50 -3.18 -5.83
CA SER A 158 -4.15 -3.27 -5.33
C SER A 158 -4.09 -3.65 -3.86
N SER A 159 -4.51 -2.76 -2.98
CA SER A 159 -4.44 -2.96 -1.53
C SER A 159 -5.62 -3.77 -1.00
N SER A 160 -6.77 -3.66 -1.66
CA SER A 160 -8.04 -4.18 -1.19
C SER A 160 -8.95 -4.48 -2.38
N TYR A 161 -9.58 -5.65 -2.37
CA TYR A 161 -10.62 -6.03 -3.33
C TYR A 161 -11.58 -7.05 -2.70
N ALA A 162 -12.89 -6.87 -2.91
CA ALA A 162 -13.91 -7.77 -2.38
C ALA A 162 -15.02 -7.97 -3.42
N ASP A 163 -15.53 -9.19 -3.46
CA ASP A 163 -16.68 -9.60 -4.26
C ASP A 163 -17.47 -10.66 -3.47
N ASP A 164 -18.75 -10.38 -3.18
CA ASP A 164 -19.65 -11.26 -2.42
C ASP A 164 -19.75 -12.67 -3.01
N GLU A 165 -19.61 -12.82 -4.33
CA GLU A 165 -19.72 -14.12 -5.01
C GLU A 165 -18.45 -14.97 -4.87
N VAL A 166 -17.35 -14.38 -4.40
CA VAL A 166 -16.01 -15.00 -4.43
C VAL A 166 -15.30 -14.91 -3.08
N GLY A 167 -15.04 -13.70 -2.58
CA GLY A 167 -14.15 -13.46 -1.46
C GLY A 167 -13.55 -12.06 -1.43
N ALA A 168 -12.59 -11.86 -0.53
CA ALA A 168 -11.83 -10.64 -0.40
C ALA A 168 -10.32 -10.89 -0.27
N CYS A 169 -9.55 -9.85 -0.58
CA CYS A 169 -8.11 -9.83 -0.37
C CYS A 169 -7.68 -8.46 0.14
N GLY A 170 -6.75 -8.45 1.10
CA GLY A 170 -6.11 -7.25 1.62
C GLY A 170 -4.59 -7.38 1.56
N ALA A 171 -3.89 -6.27 1.30
CA ALA A 171 -2.44 -6.23 1.11
C ALA A 171 -1.73 -5.22 2.02
N THR A 172 -0.42 -5.40 2.14
CA THR A 172 0.53 -4.50 2.80
C THR A 172 1.93 -4.72 2.21
N GLY A 173 2.83 -3.74 2.29
CA GLY A 173 4.18 -3.84 1.70
C GLY A 173 4.64 -2.60 0.95
N ASP A 174 5.54 -2.82 -0.01
CA ASP A 174 6.01 -1.82 -0.96
C ASP A 174 4.87 -1.40 -1.91
N GLY A 175 4.12 -0.39 -1.49
CA GLY A 175 2.99 0.11 -2.26
C GLY A 175 3.31 0.57 -3.69
N ASP A 176 4.55 0.96 -3.98
CA ASP A 176 4.96 1.35 -5.34
C ASP A 176 5.14 0.13 -6.25
N ILE A 177 5.57 -1.01 -5.70
CA ILE A 177 5.61 -2.29 -6.43
C ILE A 177 4.22 -2.93 -6.47
N MET A 178 3.53 -3.03 -5.34
CA MET A 178 2.23 -3.71 -5.20
C MET A 178 1.20 -3.15 -6.19
N MET A 179 1.09 -1.82 -6.33
CA MET A 179 0.12 -1.18 -7.25
C MET A 179 0.30 -1.52 -8.73
N ARG A 180 1.50 -2.00 -9.12
CA ARG A 180 1.80 -2.33 -10.52
C ARG A 180 1.28 -3.71 -10.92
N PHE A 181 0.87 -4.53 -9.94
CA PHE A 181 0.42 -5.90 -10.15
C PHE A 181 -1.01 -6.16 -9.73
N LEU A 182 -1.66 -5.22 -9.04
CA LEU A 182 -3.03 -5.36 -8.52
C LEU A 182 -3.25 -6.71 -7.81
N PRO A 183 -2.45 -7.03 -6.76
CA PRO A 183 -2.43 -8.37 -6.19
C PRO A 183 -3.78 -8.79 -5.61
N CYS A 184 -4.53 -7.89 -4.96
CA CYS A 184 -5.83 -8.23 -4.40
C CYS A 184 -6.86 -8.60 -5.47
N TYR A 185 -6.89 -7.88 -6.58
CA TYR A 185 -7.71 -8.24 -7.73
C TYR A 185 -7.29 -9.60 -8.28
N GLN A 186 -5.99 -9.82 -8.51
CA GLN A 186 -5.49 -11.10 -9.00
C GLN A 186 -5.83 -12.27 -8.07
N VAL A 187 -5.73 -12.09 -6.75
CA VAL A 187 -6.09 -13.12 -5.77
C VAL A 187 -7.58 -13.45 -5.86
N VAL A 188 -8.45 -12.45 -5.86
CA VAL A 188 -9.91 -12.68 -5.93
C VAL A 188 -10.29 -13.31 -7.26
N GLU A 189 -9.72 -12.86 -8.38
CA GLU A 189 -9.99 -13.51 -9.69
C GLU A 189 -9.43 -14.93 -9.78
N SER A 190 -8.27 -15.21 -9.18
CA SER A 190 -7.77 -16.58 -9.06
C SER A 190 -8.73 -17.47 -8.27
N MET A 191 -9.30 -16.96 -7.17
CA MET A 191 -10.34 -17.67 -6.41
C MET A 191 -11.63 -17.84 -7.23
N ARG A 192 -12.02 -16.85 -8.04
CA ARG A 192 -13.17 -16.94 -8.95
C ARG A 192 -13.00 -18.09 -9.95
N LEU A 193 -11.77 -18.33 -10.39
CA LEU A 193 -11.40 -19.43 -11.28
C LEU A 193 -11.24 -20.79 -10.57
N GLY A 194 -11.55 -20.86 -9.27
CA GLY A 194 -11.56 -22.09 -8.49
C GLY A 194 -10.26 -22.39 -7.74
N MET A 195 -9.31 -21.45 -7.66
CA MET A 195 -8.14 -21.65 -6.78
C MET A 195 -8.52 -21.47 -5.30
N GLU A 196 -7.98 -22.33 -4.45
CA GLU A 196 -8.05 -22.14 -3.00
C GLU A 196 -7.30 -20.87 -2.55
N PRO A 197 -7.73 -20.17 -1.48
CA PRO A 197 -7.14 -18.93 -1.01
C PRO A 197 -5.62 -18.98 -0.84
N THR A 198 -5.09 -20.09 -0.32
CA THR A 198 -3.64 -20.31 -0.15
C THR A 198 -2.89 -20.26 -1.48
N LEU A 199 -3.41 -20.95 -2.50
CA LEU A 199 -2.76 -21.01 -3.81
C LEU A 199 -2.89 -19.67 -4.54
N ALA A 200 -4.05 -19.02 -4.45
CA ALA A 200 -4.28 -17.70 -5.04
C ALA A 200 -3.34 -16.64 -4.45
N ALA A 201 -3.23 -16.58 -3.12
CA ALA A 201 -2.32 -15.66 -2.42
C ALA A 201 -0.85 -15.90 -2.79
N GLN A 202 -0.41 -17.16 -2.79
CA GLN A 202 0.97 -17.50 -3.16
C GLN A 202 1.29 -17.18 -4.62
N ASP A 203 0.38 -17.44 -5.56
CA ASP A 203 0.59 -17.13 -6.97
C ASP A 203 0.75 -15.62 -7.20
N ALA A 204 -0.09 -14.79 -6.55
CA ALA A 204 0.01 -13.34 -6.64
C ALA A 204 1.37 -12.81 -6.14
N ILE A 205 1.82 -13.27 -4.97
CA ILE A 205 3.13 -12.88 -4.42
C ILE A 205 4.29 -13.38 -5.30
N LYS A 206 4.25 -14.64 -5.77
CA LYS A 206 5.27 -15.22 -6.66
C LYS A 206 5.37 -14.48 -8.00
N ARG A 207 4.26 -13.97 -8.55
CA ARG A 207 4.27 -13.13 -9.77
C ARG A 207 5.07 -11.85 -9.59
N ILE A 208 4.90 -11.19 -8.46
CA ILE A 208 5.64 -9.97 -8.13
C ILE A 208 7.12 -10.31 -7.91
N ALA A 209 7.42 -11.34 -7.11
CA ALA A 209 8.79 -11.79 -6.81
C ALA A 209 9.60 -12.11 -8.07
N ARG A 210 8.97 -12.73 -9.08
CA ARG A 210 9.63 -13.03 -10.37
C ARG A 210 10.11 -11.79 -11.12
N LYS A 211 9.51 -10.62 -10.88
CA LYS A 211 9.87 -9.35 -11.54
C LYS A 211 10.68 -8.44 -10.63
N PHE A 212 10.43 -8.51 -9.33
CA PHE A 212 11.10 -7.73 -8.30
C PHE A 212 11.55 -8.66 -7.16
N PRO A 213 12.68 -9.37 -7.29
CA PRO A 213 13.10 -10.39 -6.33
C PRO A 213 13.40 -9.87 -4.92
N ASP A 214 13.60 -8.56 -4.75
CA ASP A 214 13.93 -7.94 -3.48
C ASP A 214 12.75 -7.16 -2.85
N PHE A 215 11.54 -7.25 -3.44
CA PHE A 215 10.40 -6.52 -2.92
C PHE A 215 9.96 -7.05 -1.55
N VAL A 216 9.27 -6.22 -0.77
CA VAL A 216 8.65 -6.64 0.48
C VAL A 216 7.15 -6.47 0.34
N GLY A 217 6.38 -7.50 0.67
CA GLY A 217 4.94 -7.40 0.66
C GLY A 217 4.23 -8.66 1.12
N ALA A 218 2.98 -8.50 1.48
CA ALA A 218 2.11 -9.57 1.89
C ALA A 218 0.67 -9.32 1.50
N VAL A 219 -0.08 -10.41 1.39
CA VAL A 219 -1.52 -10.42 1.21
C VAL A 219 -2.14 -11.42 2.17
N PHE A 220 -3.37 -11.14 2.60
CA PHE A 220 -4.29 -12.15 3.09
C PHE A 220 -5.45 -12.29 2.10
N ALA A 221 -5.97 -13.50 1.99
CA ALA A 221 -7.12 -13.85 1.17
C ALA A 221 -8.17 -14.53 2.06
N ILE A 222 -9.45 -14.28 1.80
CA ILE A 222 -10.57 -15.01 2.40
C ILE A 222 -11.62 -15.25 1.31
N ASN A 223 -12.10 -16.47 1.15
CA ASN A 223 -13.21 -16.76 0.23
C ASN A 223 -14.56 -16.56 0.92
N LYS A 224 -15.65 -16.56 0.15
CA LYS A 224 -17.03 -16.39 0.66
C LYS A 224 -17.47 -17.45 1.68
N ASN A 225 -16.77 -18.58 1.75
CA ASN A 225 -17.05 -19.65 2.72
C ASN A 225 -16.25 -19.46 4.02
N GLY A 226 -15.48 -18.39 4.15
CA GLY A 226 -14.66 -18.09 5.32
C GLY A 226 -13.29 -18.76 5.35
N LEU A 227 -12.93 -19.56 4.34
CA LEU A 227 -11.58 -20.11 4.24
C LEU A 227 -10.60 -19.00 3.91
N HIS A 228 -9.53 -18.90 4.69
CA HIS A 228 -8.56 -17.83 4.58
C HIS A 228 -7.12 -18.35 4.48
N ALA A 229 -6.23 -17.51 3.95
CA ALA A 229 -4.80 -17.76 3.89
C ALA A 229 -4.02 -16.46 3.80
N GLY A 230 -2.71 -16.53 4.04
CA GLY A 230 -1.80 -15.44 3.75
C GLY A 230 -0.60 -15.90 2.93
N ALA A 231 0.00 -14.96 2.21
CA ALA A 231 1.27 -15.14 1.51
C ALA A 231 2.10 -13.87 1.67
N CYS A 232 3.42 -14.02 1.80
CA CYS A 232 4.33 -12.88 1.91
C CYS A 232 5.66 -13.14 1.20
N HIS A 233 6.42 -12.07 1.03
CA HIS A 233 7.78 -12.07 0.52
C HIS A 233 8.59 -10.97 1.21
N GLY A 234 9.86 -11.26 1.51
CA GLY A 234 10.79 -10.30 2.09
C GLY A 234 10.65 -10.06 3.61
N TRP A 235 9.63 -10.62 4.26
CA TRP A 235 9.50 -10.63 5.73
C TRP A 235 8.65 -11.81 6.23
N THR A 236 8.56 -11.97 7.55
CA THR A 236 7.49 -12.76 8.18
C THR A 236 6.26 -11.88 8.37
N PHE A 237 5.11 -12.33 7.84
CA PHE A 237 3.85 -11.63 7.95
C PHE A 237 2.95 -12.28 9.01
N GLN A 238 2.16 -11.47 9.71
CA GLN A 238 1.14 -11.96 10.62
C GLN A 238 -0.20 -11.31 10.31
N TYR A 239 -1.26 -12.09 10.41
CA TYR A 239 -2.63 -11.60 10.33
C TYR A 239 -3.49 -12.28 11.40
N SER A 240 -4.56 -11.59 11.80
CA SER A 240 -5.46 -12.06 12.84
C SER A 240 -6.80 -12.45 12.25
N VAL A 241 -7.41 -13.51 12.79
CA VAL A 241 -8.72 -14.00 12.36
C VAL A 241 -9.61 -14.21 13.58
N ARG A 242 -10.89 -13.89 13.42
CA ARG A 242 -11.92 -14.15 14.41
C ARG A 242 -13.21 -14.53 13.70
N SER A 243 -13.78 -15.68 14.04
CA SER A 243 -15.10 -16.15 13.61
C SER A 243 -15.96 -16.48 14.83
N PRO A 244 -17.31 -16.54 14.72
CA PRO A 244 -18.20 -16.85 15.83
C PRO A 244 -17.89 -18.17 16.57
N GLU A 245 -17.31 -19.14 15.86
CA GLU A 245 -16.94 -20.46 16.38
C GLU A 245 -15.67 -20.44 17.22
N MET A 246 -14.90 -19.35 17.19
CA MET A 246 -13.63 -19.20 17.90
C MET A 246 -13.85 -18.56 19.28
N GLU A 247 -13.14 -19.08 20.29
CA GLU A 247 -13.17 -18.54 21.66
C GLU A 247 -12.56 -17.13 21.70
N ASP A 248 -11.39 -16.95 21.07
CA ASP A 248 -10.67 -15.68 20.98
C ASP A 248 -10.11 -15.46 19.56
N VAL A 249 -9.46 -14.31 19.34
CA VAL A 249 -8.72 -14.02 18.10
C VAL A 249 -7.51 -14.95 17.97
N GLU A 250 -7.35 -15.55 16.79
CA GLU A 250 -6.15 -16.33 16.46
C GLU A 250 -5.21 -15.53 15.56
N VAL A 251 -3.90 -15.70 15.76
CA VAL A 251 -2.85 -15.05 14.97
C VAL A 251 -2.16 -16.09 14.09
N PHE A 252 -2.23 -15.88 12.78
CA PHE A 252 -1.59 -16.72 11.79
C PHE A 252 -0.26 -16.10 11.37
N THR A 253 0.80 -16.90 11.42
CA THR A 253 2.14 -16.49 10.98
C THR A 253 2.44 -17.10 9.61
N VAL A 254 2.85 -16.25 8.67
CA VAL A 254 3.21 -16.60 7.31
C VAL A 254 4.69 -16.31 7.11
N PHE A 255 5.42 -17.32 6.64
CA PHE A 255 6.84 -17.22 6.34
C PHE A 255 7.05 -16.93 4.85
N PRO A 256 8.11 -16.17 4.49
CA PRO A 256 8.39 -15.78 3.10
C PRO A 256 8.84 -16.94 2.21
#